data_AF-A0AAV7TI38-F1
#
_entry.id   AF-A0AAV7TI38-F1
#
_cell.length_a   1.000
_cell.length_b   1.000
_cell.length_c   1.000
_cell.angle_alpha   90.00
_cell.angle_beta   90.00
_cell.angle_gamma   90.00
#
_symmetry.space_group_name_H-M   'P 1'
#
loop_
_entity.id
_entity.type
_entity.pdbx_description
1 polymer ?
#
loop_
_entity_poly.entity_id
_entity_poly.type
_entity_poly.pdbx_seq_one_letter_code
_entity_poly.pdbx_strand_id
1 'polypeptide(L)'
;MGRTKGRHADGTDVPTSGDPEPATTTDAPKDKLDVILQEIWVSRLATEQRLGTITMELSILKDDQKKLTDRMKQTETSVASIPLDHKEHKTAIEHLQQVEALQERVKDAEVRSQCNNVRILGLPAGKEGLDARQYVEDWLKALATDGLSTHFTIEKAHRIPGRRPPPDSQGAKLQGS
;
A
#
# COMPACT_ATOMS: atom_id res chain seq x y z
N MET A 1 122.61 30.06 -56.52
CA MET A 1 123.11 30.46 -57.86
C MET A 1 122.19 29.88 -58.93
N GLY A 2 122.11 30.49 -60.12
CA GLY A 2 121.27 30.05 -61.25
C GLY A 2 120.29 31.14 -61.70
N ARG A 3 120.55 31.78 -62.86
CA ARG A 3 119.76 32.88 -63.43
C ARG A 3 119.39 32.60 -64.90
N THR A 4 118.10 32.72 -65.24
CA THR A 4 117.46 33.05 -66.55
C THR A 4 116.00 33.42 -66.23
N LYS A 5 115.30 34.44 -66.75
CA LYS A 5 115.53 35.58 -67.66
C LYS A 5 115.45 35.37 -69.18
N GLY A 6 114.28 35.74 -69.75
CA GLY A 6 113.99 35.93 -71.19
C GLY A 6 113.01 34.89 -71.74
N ARG A 7 112.01 35.22 -72.60
CA ARG A 7 111.64 36.53 -73.20
C ARG A 7 110.17 36.53 -73.71
N HIS A 8 109.59 37.72 -73.78
CA HIS A 8 108.31 38.19 -74.35
C HIS A 8 107.63 37.43 -75.52
N ALA A 9 106.30 37.30 -75.42
CA ALA A 9 105.25 37.85 -76.32
C ALA A 9 103.94 37.85 -75.48
N ASP A 10 103.17 38.91 -75.22
CA ASP A 10 102.68 40.10 -75.97
C ASP A 10 101.40 39.86 -76.80
N GLY A 11 100.36 40.67 -76.51
CA GLY A 11 99.02 40.70 -77.11
C GLY A 11 98.04 39.56 -76.70
N THR A 12 96.77 39.80 -76.34
CA THR A 12 95.99 41.04 -76.09
C THR A 12 94.77 40.73 -75.20
N ASP A 13 94.30 41.71 -74.43
CA ASP A 13 93.06 41.72 -73.64
C ASP A 13 91.78 41.51 -74.51
N VAL A 14 90.59 41.15 -74.04
CA VAL A 14 89.64 41.82 -73.12
C VAL A 14 88.51 40.81 -72.71
N PRO A 15 87.82 40.92 -71.55
CA PRO A 15 87.03 39.83 -70.96
C PRO A 15 85.50 39.97 -71.10
N THR A 16 84.77 38.88 -70.78
CA THR A 16 83.34 38.94 -70.38
C THR A 16 83.13 38.17 -69.08
N SER A 17 82.84 38.91 -68.00
CA SER A 17 82.41 38.43 -66.69
C SER A 17 80.93 38.00 -66.69
N GLY A 18 80.56 36.96 -65.93
CA GLY A 18 79.15 36.60 -65.81
C GLY A 18 78.79 35.38 -64.95
N ASP A 19 79.26 35.31 -63.70
CA ASP A 19 78.56 34.58 -62.63
C ASP A 19 77.97 35.62 -61.66
N PRO A 20 76.71 35.43 -61.21
CA PRO A 20 76.58 34.96 -59.83
C PRO A 20 75.44 33.94 -59.60
N GLU A 21 75.81 32.88 -58.87
CA GLU A 21 75.15 32.26 -57.70
C GLU A 21 73.62 31.98 -57.61
N PRO A 22 73.23 31.00 -56.77
CA PRO A 22 71.91 30.37 -56.85
C PRO A 22 70.81 31.12 -56.09
N ALA A 23 69.60 31.11 -56.67
CA ALA A 23 68.39 31.52 -55.97
C ALA A 23 67.91 30.43 -54.99
N THR A 24 68.40 30.46 -53.76
CA THR A 24 67.72 29.83 -52.62
C THR A 24 66.43 30.57 -52.25
N THR A 25 65.49 29.83 -51.63
CA THR A 25 64.27 30.28 -50.91
C THR A 25 62.96 30.20 -51.69
N THR A 26 62.06 29.29 -51.28
CA THR A 26 60.71 29.60 -50.74
C THR A 26 59.96 28.30 -50.37
N ASP A 27 60.00 27.89 -49.10
CA ASP A 27 59.01 26.98 -48.49
C ASP A 27 58.72 27.52 -47.08
N ALA A 28 57.50 27.97 -46.85
CA ALA A 28 57.04 28.65 -45.61
C ALA A 28 55.50 28.87 -45.51
N PRO A 29 54.71 28.96 -46.62
CA PRO A 29 53.26 29.18 -46.51
C PRO A 29 52.43 27.93 -46.17
N LYS A 30 52.88 26.74 -46.57
CA LYS A 30 52.08 25.50 -46.50
C LYS A 30 51.87 25.04 -45.04
N ASP A 31 52.94 24.99 -44.26
CA ASP A 31 52.96 24.49 -42.89
C ASP A 31 51.91 25.16 -41.98
N LYS A 32 51.66 26.46 -42.15
CA LYS A 32 50.63 27.19 -41.38
C LYS A 32 49.21 26.80 -41.75
N LEU A 33 48.96 26.52 -43.03
CA LEU A 33 47.66 26.05 -43.51
C LEU A 33 47.39 24.64 -42.99
N ASP A 34 48.39 23.76 -43.02
CA ASP A 34 48.28 22.38 -42.54
C ASP A 34 47.99 22.32 -41.03
N VAL A 35 48.63 23.18 -40.22
CA VAL A 35 48.31 23.31 -38.78
C VAL A 35 46.86 23.74 -38.55
N ILE A 36 46.33 24.71 -39.30
CA ILE A 36 44.94 25.16 -39.18
C ILE A 36 43.96 24.05 -39.59
N LEU A 37 44.24 23.33 -40.68
CA LEU A 37 43.41 22.20 -41.13
C LEU A 37 43.40 21.06 -40.09
N GLN A 38 44.54 20.77 -39.47
CA GLN A 38 44.65 19.81 -38.38
C GLN A 38 43.81 20.22 -37.16
N GLU A 39 43.87 21.49 -36.75
CA GLU A 39 43.09 22.01 -35.62
C GLU A 39 41.58 22.00 -35.91
N ILE A 40 41.17 22.36 -37.13
CA ILE A 40 39.77 22.23 -37.60
C ILE A 40 39.29 20.77 -37.52
N TRP A 41 40.12 19.81 -37.94
CA TRP A 41 39.78 18.39 -37.90
C TRP A 41 39.63 17.87 -36.47
N VAL A 42 40.57 18.21 -35.58
CA VAL A 42 40.50 17.86 -34.15
C VAL A 42 39.27 18.49 -33.48
N SER A 43 38.99 19.76 -33.76
CA SER A 43 37.81 20.47 -33.25
C SER A 43 36.51 19.81 -33.72
N ARG A 44 36.41 19.44 -35.02
CA ARG A 44 35.26 18.71 -35.57
C ARG A 44 35.07 17.36 -34.87
N LEU A 45 36.13 16.57 -34.71
CA LEU A 45 36.01 15.26 -34.05
C LEU A 45 35.54 15.41 -32.59
N ALA A 46 36.05 16.43 -31.88
CA ALA A 46 35.63 16.73 -30.52
C ALA A 46 34.16 17.20 -30.43
N THR A 47 33.64 17.96 -31.41
CA THR A 47 32.21 18.33 -31.43
C THR A 47 31.32 17.13 -31.75
N GLU A 48 31.72 16.24 -32.66
CA GLU A 48 31.00 14.99 -32.95
C GLU A 48 30.91 14.07 -31.71
N GLN A 49 31.98 13.92 -30.95
CA GLN A 49 31.96 13.15 -29.68
C GLN A 49 31.04 13.78 -28.62
N ARG A 50 31.05 15.12 -28.47
CA ARG A 50 30.15 15.83 -27.54
C ARG A 50 28.68 15.68 -27.94
N LEU A 51 28.37 15.76 -29.23
CA LEU A 51 27.01 15.53 -29.74
C LEU A 51 26.55 14.08 -29.50
N GLY A 52 27.42 13.09 -29.66
CA GLY A 52 27.14 11.71 -29.30
C GLY A 52 26.82 11.55 -27.79
N THR A 53 27.60 12.21 -26.93
CA THR A 53 27.41 12.19 -25.48
C THR A 53 26.06 12.82 -25.08
N ILE A 54 25.74 14.01 -25.60
CA ILE A 54 24.46 14.69 -25.37
C ILE A 54 23.28 13.83 -25.86
N THR A 55 23.42 13.15 -27.00
CA THR A 55 22.38 12.27 -27.54
C THR A 55 22.10 11.09 -26.60
N MET A 56 23.15 10.51 -26.00
CA MET A 56 23.03 9.44 -25.01
C MET A 56 22.35 9.94 -23.71
N GLU A 57 22.78 11.08 -23.18
CA GLU A 57 22.19 11.68 -21.98
C GLU A 57 20.70 12.04 -22.18
N LEU A 58 20.34 12.59 -23.34
CA LEU A 58 18.94 12.86 -23.71
C LEU A 58 18.09 11.58 -23.79
N SER A 59 18.67 10.46 -24.25
CA SER A 59 17.97 9.17 -24.24
C SER A 59 17.70 8.68 -22.81
N ILE A 60 18.70 8.78 -21.92
CA ILE A 60 18.56 8.39 -20.51
C ILE A 60 17.50 9.26 -19.82
N LEU A 61 17.56 10.57 -20.00
CA LEU A 61 16.58 11.52 -19.45
C LEU A 61 15.15 11.23 -19.92
N LYS A 62 14.97 10.87 -21.20
CA LYS A 62 13.67 10.47 -21.76
C LYS A 62 13.14 9.18 -21.12
N ASP A 63 13.99 8.19 -20.89
CA ASP A 63 13.60 6.95 -20.23
C ASP A 63 13.25 7.16 -18.76
N ASP A 64 13.99 8.02 -18.05
CA ASP A 64 13.69 8.37 -16.65
C ASP A 64 12.43 9.24 -16.53
N GLN A 65 12.20 10.17 -17.46
CA GLN A 65 10.93 10.91 -17.56
C GLN A 65 9.74 9.95 -17.76
N LYS A 66 9.89 8.91 -18.59
CA LYS A 66 8.87 7.87 -18.78
C LYS A 66 8.62 7.09 -17.48
N LYS A 67 9.66 6.61 -16.82
CA LYS A 67 9.56 5.89 -15.52
C LYS A 67 8.86 6.76 -14.45
N LEU A 68 9.19 8.05 -14.39
CA LEU A 68 8.54 9.00 -13.46
C LEU A 68 7.07 9.20 -13.81
N THR A 69 6.73 9.33 -15.09
CA THR A 69 5.35 9.46 -15.56
C THR A 69 4.51 8.23 -15.22
N ASP A 70 5.07 7.02 -15.39
CA ASP A 70 4.35 5.77 -15.12
C ASP A 70 4.19 5.54 -13.61
N ARG A 71 5.20 5.88 -12.80
CA ARG A 71 5.08 5.92 -11.32
C ARG A 71 4.05 6.94 -10.85
N MET A 72 4.01 8.13 -11.46
CA MET A 72 3.06 9.19 -11.14
C MET A 72 1.62 8.71 -11.35
N LYS A 73 1.30 8.12 -12.51
CA LYS A 73 -0.02 7.51 -12.79
C LYS A 73 -0.40 6.43 -11.78
N GLN A 74 0.56 5.58 -11.38
CA GLN A 74 0.31 4.56 -10.36
C GLN A 74 -0.03 5.19 -9.00
N THR A 75 0.69 6.23 -8.59
CA THR A 75 0.40 6.96 -7.35
C THR A 75 -0.93 7.72 -7.42
N GLU A 76 -1.27 8.35 -8.55
CA GLU A 76 -2.56 9.02 -8.76
C GLU A 76 -3.72 8.03 -8.67
N THR A 77 -3.59 6.86 -9.30
CA THR A 77 -4.60 5.79 -9.25
C THR A 77 -4.79 5.27 -7.82
N SER A 78 -3.70 5.06 -7.08
CA SER A 78 -3.76 4.62 -5.68
C SER A 78 -4.33 5.70 -4.75
N VAL A 79 -4.03 6.98 -4.99
CA VAL A 79 -4.61 8.09 -4.22
C VAL A 79 -6.10 8.26 -4.53
N ALA A 80 -6.53 7.96 -5.76
CA ALA A 80 -7.93 7.99 -6.16
C ALA A 80 -8.77 6.82 -5.56
N SER A 81 -8.18 5.66 -5.25
CA SER A 81 -8.92 4.55 -4.64
C SER A 81 -9.16 4.76 -3.13
N ILE A 82 -8.20 5.32 -2.40
CA ILE A 82 -8.27 5.49 -0.94
C ILE A 82 -9.58 6.13 -0.44
N PRO A 83 -10.11 7.22 -1.04
CA PRO A 83 -11.41 7.80 -0.63
C PRO A 83 -12.62 6.89 -0.89
N LEU A 84 -12.56 6.00 -1.89
CA LEU A 84 -13.61 5.03 -2.19
C LEU A 84 -13.59 3.92 -1.12
N ASP A 85 -12.42 3.30 -0.92
CA ASP A 85 -12.19 2.25 0.07
C ASP A 85 -12.58 2.74 1.48
N HIS A 86 -12.17 3.97 1.84
CA HIS A 86 -12.53 4.60 3.12
C HIS A 86 -14.05 4.80 3.27
N LYS A 87 -14.76 5.18 2.22
CA LYS A 87 -16.22 5.35 2.25
C LYS A 87 -16.92 4.01 2.46
N GLU A 88 -16.48 2.96 1.78
CA GLU A 88 -17.02 1.60 1.95
C GLU A 88 -16.80 1.10 3.38
N HIS A 89 -15.57 1.20 3.89
CA HIS A 89 -15.25 0.85 5.28
C HIS A 89 -16.09 1.64 6.29
N LYS A 90 -16.30 2.94 6.07
CA LYS A 90 -17.16 3.77 6.93
C LYS A 90 -18.61 3.26 6.95
N THR A 91 -19.19 2.96 5.80
CA THR A 91 -20.57 2.42 5.73
C THR A 91 -20.68 1.03 6.38
N ALA A 92 -19.64 0.19 6.29
CA ALA A 92 -19.60 -1.10 6.98
C ALA A 92 -19.56 -0.92 8.51
N ILE A 93 -18.79 0.03 9.02
CA ILE A 93 -18.74 0.36 10.47
C ILE A 93 -20.10 0.87 10.96
N GLU A 94 -20.73 1.79 10.23
CA GLU A 94 -22.08 2.30 10.56
C GLU A 94 -23.11 1.16 10.64
N HIS A 95 -23.07 0.21 9.69
CA HIS A 95 -23.91 -0.99 9.72
C HIS A 95 -23.63 -1.89 10.93
N LEU A 96 -22.36 -2.12 11.29
CA LEU A 96 -21.99 -2.94 12.44
C LEU A 96 -22.46 -2.32 13.76
N GLN A 97 -22.31 -1.00 13.93
CA GLN A 97 -22.84 -0.26 15.08
C GLN A 97 -24.37 -0.39 15.19
N GLN A 98 -25.09 -0.36 14.06
CA GLN A 98 -26.52 -0.56 14.06
C GLN A 98 -26.92 -2.01 14.40
N VAL A 99 -26.13 -3.01 13.99
CA VAL A 99 -26.32 -4.41 14.40
C VAL A 99 -26.10 -4.58 15.91
N GLU A 100 -25.06 -3.97 16.48
CA GLU A 100 -24.78 -3.99 17.93
C GLU A 100 -25.95 -3.38 18.74
N ALA A 101 -26.44 -2.22 18.33
CA ALA A 101 -27.60 -1.58 18.96
C ALA A 101 -28.89 -2.42 18.84
N LEU A 102 -29.06 -3.18 17.75
CA LEU A 102 -30.17 -4.12 17.60
C LEU A 102 -30.00 -5.35 18.49
N GLN A 103 -28.78 -5.88 18.64
CA GLN A 103 -28.48 -7.01 19.53
C GLN A 103 -28.75 -6.65 21.00
N GLU A 104 -28.39 -5.45 21.45
CA GLU A 104 -28.71 -4.98 22.80
C GLU A 104 -30.22 -4.92 23.04
N ARG A 105 -30.97 -4.37 22.07
CA ARG A 105 -32.44 -4.30 22.14
C ARG A 105 -33.12 -5.67 22.13
N VAL A 106 -32.59 -6.63 21.38
CA VAL A 106 -33.08 -8.02 21.39
C VAL A 106 -32.79 -8.67 22.74
N LYS A 107 -31.58 -8.53 23.27
CA LYS A 107 -31.19 -9.06 24.59
C LYS A 107 -32.05 -8.50 25.71
N ASP A 108 -32.33 -7.20 25.72
CA ASP A 108 -33.25 -6.59 26.69
C ASP A 108 -34.69 -7.13 26.55
N ALA A 109 -35.19 -7.28 25.33
CA ALA A 109 -36.51 -7.87 25.08
C ALA A 109 -36.59 -9.34 25.54
N GLU A 110 -35.55 -10.14 25.31
CA GLU A 110 -35.44 -11.52 25.79
C GLU A 110 -35.40 -11.59 27.32
N VAL A 111 -34.59 -10.74 27.98
CA VAL A 111 -34.53 -10.65 29.44
C VAL A 111 -35.88 -10.26 30.01
N ARG A 112 -36.54 -9.21 29.51
CA ARG A 112 -37.87 -8.79 29.97
C ARG A 112 -38.93 -9.86 29.73
N SER A 113 -38.87 -10.58 28.61
CA SER A 113 -39.75 -11.73 28.33
C SER A 113 -39.53 -12.88 29.33
N GLN A 114 -38.29 -13.16 29.73
CA GLN A 114 -37.98 -14.21 30.70
C GLN A 114 -38.26 -13.80 32.16
N CYS A 115 -38.04 -12.54 32.53
CA CYS A 115 -38.29 -12.03 33.89
C CYS A 115 -39.76 -12.10 34.32
N ASN A 116 -40.70 -12.05 33.37
CA ASN A 116 -42.13 -12.25 33.65
C ASN A 116 -42.51 -13.73 33.89
N ASN A 117 -41.59 -14.69 33.65
CA ASN A 117 -41.85 -16.12 33.82
C ASN A 117 -41.22 -16.66 35.11
N VAL A 118 -42.05 -17.00 36.10
CA VAL A 118 -41.59 -17.61 37.36
C VAL A 118 -41.65 -19.14 37.29
N ARG A 119 -40.55 -19.81 37.70
CA ARG A 119 -40.46 -21.27 37.75
C ARG A 119 -40.61 -21.79 39.18
N ILE A 120 -41.80 -22.29 39.50
CA ILE A 120 -42.10 -22.86 40.83
C ILE A 120 -41.64 -24.32 40.87
N LEU A 121 -40.98 -24.72 41.98
CA LEU A 121 -40.48 -26.07 42.24
C LEU A 121 -41.17 -26.67 43.47
N GLY A 122 -41.20 -28.01 43.58
CA GLY A 122 -41.75 -28.71 44.75
C GLY A 122 -43.28 -28.90 44.78
N LEU A 123 -44.03 -28.34 43.81
CA LEU A 123 -45.48 -28.56 43.75
C LEU A 123 -45.84 -30.03 43.43
N PRO A 124 -46.77 -30.65 44.19
CA PRO A 124 -47.15 -32.05 44.00
C PRO A 124 -47.87 -32.30 42.67
N ALA A 125 -47.45 -33.34 41.93
CA ALA A 125 -48.00 -33.65 40.62
C ALA A 125 -49.48 -34.08 40.67
N GLY A 126 -50.27 -33.67 39.68
CA GLY A 126 -51.68 -34.03 39.53
C GLY A 126 -52.66 -33.29 40.47
N LYS A 127 -52.16 -32.48 41.41
CA LYS A 127 -52.99 -31.65 42.31
C LYS A 127 -53.60 -30.42 41.62
N GLU A 128 -53.08 -30.04 40.45
CA GLU A 128 -53.57 -28.91 39.63
C GLU A 128 -54.97 -29.13 39.02
N GLY A 129 -55.40 -30.38 38.86
CA GLY A 129 -56.65 -30.69 38.16
C GLY A 129 -56.61 -30.32 36.68
N LEU A 130 -57.71 -29.76 36.17
CA LEU A 130 -57.87 -29.34 34.77
C LEU A 130 -57.32 -27.94 34.48
N ASP A 131 -57.20 -27.08 35.49
CA ASP A 131 -56.74 -25.70 35.35
C ASP A 131 -55.56 -25.39 36.28
N ALA A 132 -54.36 -25.54 35.72
CA ALA A 132 -53.12 -25.22 36.39
C ALA A 132 -52.96 -23.73 36.72
N ARG A 133 -53.68 -22.81 36.05
CA ARG A 133 -53.63 -21.38 36.35
C ARG A 133 -54.36 -21.10 37.65
N GLN A 134 -55.62 -21.53 37.76
CA GLN A 134 -56.42 -21.36 38.98
C GLN A 134 -55.70 -21.94 40.20
N TYR A 135 -55.13 -23.14 40.07
CA TYR A 135 -54.35 -23.78 41.14
C TYR A 135 -53.15 -22.92 41.61
N VAL A 136 -52.38 -22.35 40.68
CA VAL A 136 -51.21 -21.51 41.05
C VAL A 136 -51.65 -20.16 41.61
N GLU A 137 -52.74 -19.56 41.09
CA GLU A 137 -53.30 -18.32 41.67
C GLU A 137 -53.70 -18.53 43.14
N ASP A 138 -54.40 -19.62 43.45
CA ASP A 138 -54.89 -19.89 44.81
C ASP A 138 -53.75 -20.35 45.75
N TRP A 139 -52.77 -21.08 45.23
CA TRP A 139 -51.54 -21.41 45.97
C TRP A 139 -50.73 -20.15 46.32
N LEU A 140 -50.59 -19.19 45.40
CA LEU A 140 -49.92 -17.92 45.68
C LEU A 140 -50.70 -17.05 46.68
N LYS A 141 -52.03 -16.98 46.58
CA LYS A 141 -52.88 -16.29 47.58
C LYS A 141 -52.73 -16.90 48.97
N ALA A 142 -52.62 -18.23 49.08
CA ALA A 142 -52.37 -18.92 50.35
C ALA A 142 -50.95 -18.72 50.90
N LEU A 143 -49.97 -18.45 50.03
CA LEU A 143 -48.59 -18.14 50.42
C LEU A 143 -48.38 -16.65 50.78
N ALA A 144 -49.26 -15.76 50.30
CA ALA A 144 -49.19 -14.32 50.48
C ALA A 144 -49.53 -13.86 51.92
N THR A 145 -48.64 -14.21 52.85
CA THR A 145 -48.53 -13.56 54.16
C THR A 145 -47.67 -12.28 54.04
N ASP A 146 -48.03 -11.27 54.83
CA ASP A 146 -47.42 -9.93 54.96
C ASP A 146 -46.22 -9.60 54.05
N GLY A 147 -46.53 -9.09 52.84
CA GLY A 147 -45.53 -8.47 51.94
C GLY A 147 -45.76 -8.72 50.45
N LEU A 148 -46.47 -9.78 50.08
CA LEU A 148 -46.85 -10.07 48.69
C LEU A 148 -48.09 -9.26 48.29
N SER A 149 -47.98 -8.48 47.21
CA SER A 149 -49.13 -7.82 46.58
C SER A 149 -50.11 -8.86 46.07
N THR A 150 -51.38 -8.74 46.46
CA THR A 150 -52.49 -9.58 45.96
C THR A 150 -52.92 -9.18 44.55
N HIS A 151 -52.43 -8.06 44.01
CA HIS A 151 -52.69 -7.60 42.65
C HIS A 151 -51.70 -8.22 41.66
N PHE A 152 -51.95 -9.47 41.27
CA PHE A 152 -51.24 -10.14 40.18
C PHE A 152 -52.23 -10.84 39.24
N THR A 153 -51.84 -10.98 37.96
CA THR A 153 -52.59 -11.72 36.94
C THR A 153 -51.67 -12.75 36.29
N ILE A 154 -52.03 -14.03 36.36
CA ILE A 154 -51.26 -15.09 35.70
C ILE A 154 -51.80 -15.26 34.28
N GLU A 155 -51.05 -14.86 33.26
CA GLU A 155 -51.50 -15.03 31.86
C GLU A 155 -51.58 -16.51 31.47
N LYS A 156 -50.57 -17.30 31.87
CA LYS A 156 -50.45 -18.73 31.54
C LYS A 156 -49.69 -19.48 32.64
N ALA A 157 -50.25 -20.60 33.10
CA ALA A 157 -49.54 -21.57 33.93
C ALA A 157 -49.51 -22.93 33.23
N HIS A 158 -48.39 -23.63 33.31
CA HIS A 158 -48.24 -24.99 32.80
C HIS A 158 -47.06 -25.68 33.49
N ARG A 159 -47.12 -27.01 33.62
CA ARG A 159 -45.93 -27.78 33.99
C ARG A 159 -44.96 -27.84 32.81
N ILE A 160 -43.69 -27.57 33.08
CA ILE A 160 -42.61 -27.87 32.15
C ILE A 160 -42.51 -29.41 32.04
N PRO A 161 -42.57 -30.01 30.84
CA PRO A 161 -42.41 -31.45 30.68
C PRO A 161 -40.99 -31.87 31.07
N GLY A 162 -40.86 -32.49 32.25
CA GLY A 162 -39.58 -33.02 32.73
C GLY A 162 -39.28 -34.41 32.17
N ARG A 163 -38.00 -34.79 32.12
CA ARG A 163 -37.65 -36.22 32.11
C ARG A 163 -38.24 -36.85 33.36
N ARG A 164 -39.00 -37.93 33.18
CA ARG A 164 -39.51 -38.76 34.28
C ARG A 164 -38.32 -39.20 35.15
N PRO A 165 -38.36 -39.01 36.48
CA PRO A 165 -37.36 -39.61 37.36
C PRO A 165 -37.34 -41.13 37.16
N PRO A 166 -36.19 -41.82 37.35
CA PRO A 166 -36.14 -43.27 37.40
C PRO A 166 -37.15 -43.83 38.43
N PRO A 167 -37.71 -45.03 38.19
CA PRO A 167 -38.87 -45.53 38.95
C PRO A 167 -38.66 -45.79 40.46
N ASP A 168 -37.44 -45.63 40.99
CA ASP A 168 -37.08 -46.06 42.35
C ASP A 168 -37.05 -44.94 43.41
N SER A 169 -37.53 -43.73 43.10
CA SER A 169 -37.59 -42.60 44.06
C SER A 169 -38.97 -42.34 44.66
N GLN A 170 -39.87 -43.34 44.70
CA GLN A 170 -41.09 -43.32 45.53
C GLN A 170 -40.94 -44.27 46.72
N GLY A 171 -40.58 -43.77 47.91
CA GLY A 171 -40.48 -44.68 49.06
C GLY A 171 -39.86 -44.21 50.37
N ALA A 172 -39.57 -42.92 50.60
CA ALA A 172 -39.17 -42.44 51.92
C ALA A 172 -40.39 -42.38 52.86
N LYS A 173 -40.83 -43.53 53.38
CA LYS A 173 -41.80 -43.59 54.49
C LYS A 173 -41.18 -42.91 55.71
N LEU A 174 -41.85 -41.87 56.21
CA LEU A 174 -41.75 -41.51 57.61
C LEU A 174 -42.39 -42.65 58.43
N GLN A 175 -41.56 -43.55 58.96
CA GLN A 175 -41.92 -44.39 60.10
C GLN A 175 -41.25 -43.80 61.33
N GLY A 176 -42.06 -43.60 62.38
CA GLY A 176 -41.58 -43.01 63.62
C GLY A 176 -40.84 -44.02 64.51
N SER A 177 -40.12 -43.47 65.47
CA SER A 177 -39.79 -44.05 66.78
C SER A 177 -39.66 -42.89 67.76
#